data_AF-A0A6J6G3R7-F1
#
_entry.id   AF-A0A6J6G3R7-F1
#
_cell.length_a   1.000
_cell.length_b   1.000
_cell.length_c   1.000
_cell.angle_alpha   90.00
_cell.angle_beta   90.00
_cell.angle_gamma   90.00
#
_symmetry.space_group_name_H-M   'P 1'
#
loop_
_entity.id
_entity.type
_entity.pdbx_description
1 polymer ?
#
loop_
_entity_poly.entity_id
_entity_poly.type
_entity_poly.pdbx_seq_one_letter_code
_entity_poly.pdbx_strand_id
1 'polypeptide(L)'
;MKAKTRDEWCAIMEATDVCFAPVLTMSEAAAHPHNVERKTFIDVNGHMQPAPAPRFSRTTPEISRPSAHAGQHTAEVLREWGVANVDALLASGAAKQA
;
A
#
# COMPACT_ATOMS: atom_id res chain seq x y z
N MET A 1 -33.42 -7.30 7.17
CA MET A 1 -32.25 -6.57 7.72
C MET A 1 -32.50 -5.09 8.08
N LYS A 2 -33.64 -4.45 7.79
CA LYS A 2 -33.83 -2.99 8.02
C LYS A 2 -34.07 -2.55 9.48
N ALA A 3 -34.32 -3.48 10.39
CA ALA A 3 -34.78 -3.17 11.76
C ALA A 3 -33.65 -2.96 12.78
N LYS A 4 -32.39 -3.18 12.40
CA LYS A 4 -31.21 -3.02 13.25
C LYS A 4 -30.10 -2.33 12.49
N THR A 5 -29.26 -1.59 13.19
CA THR A 5 -28.04 -0.99 12.65
C THR A 5 -27.03 -2.06 12.28
N ARG A 6 -26.00 -1.69 11.50
CA ARG A 6 -24.87 -2.57 11.20
C ARG A 6 -24.22 -3.08 12.48
N ASP A 7 -23.95 -2.20 13.44
CA ASP A 7 -23.22 -2.54 14.66
C ASP A 7 -24.03 -3.47 15.58
N GLU A 8 -25.35 -3.30 15.60
CA GLU A 8 -26.26 -4.25 16.27
C GLU A 8 -26.24 -5.62 15.60
N TRP A 9 -26.19 -5.68 14.27
CA TRP A 9 -26.02 -6.96 13.57
C TRP A 9 -24.65 -7.59 13.85
N CYS A 10 -23.58 -6.78 13.94
CA CYS A 10 -22.25 -7.27 14.31
C CYS A 10 -22.27 -7.91 15.69
N ALA A 11 -22.85 -7.24 16.70
CA ALA A 11 -22.96 -7.79 18.05
C ALA A 11 -23.74 -9.10 18.13
N ILE A 12 -24.68 -9.36 17.20
CA ILE A 12 -25.49 -10.58 17.16
C ILE A 12 -24.80 -11.70 16.38
N MET A 13 -24.13 -11.36 15.27
CA MET A 13 -23.69 -12.34 14.26
C MET A 13 -22.19 -12.62 14.32
N GLU A 14 -21.36 -11.69 14.78
CA GLU A 14 -19.92 -11.93 14.91
C GLU A 14 -19.63 -13.05 15.91
N ALA A 15 -18.57 -13.82 15.63
CA ALA A 15 -18.16 -14.99 16.42
C ALA A 15 -19.24 -16.09 16.54
N THR A 16 -20.23 -16.12 15.64
CA THR A 16 -21.18 -17.23 15.49
C THR A 16 -20.84 -18.10 14.26
N ASP A 17 -21.58 -19.17 14.03
CA ASP A 17 -21.34 -20.12 12.91
C ASP A 17 -21.86 -19.62 11.55
N VAL A 18 -22.21 -18.34 11.44
CA VAL A 18 -22.68 -17.75 10.18
C VAL A 18 -21.54 -17.02 9.46
N CYS A 19 -21.42 -17.23 8.15
CA CYS A 19 -20.51 -16.45 7.31
C CYS A 19 -21.00 -15.00 7.21
N PHE A 20 -20.48 -14.14 8.09
CA PHE A 20 -20.85 -12.74 8.21
C PHE A 20 -19.62 -11.84 8.32
N ALA A 21 -19.72 -10.66 7.71
CA ALA A 21 -18.83 -9.54 7.95
C ALA A 21 -19.57 -8.22 7.66
N PRO A 22 -19.32 -7.13 8.41
CA PRO A 22 -19.84 -5.83 8.06
C PRO A 22 -19.18 -5.28 6.79
N VAL A 23 -19.91 -4.43 6.06
CA VAL A 23 -19.30 -3.55 5.05
C VAL A 23 -18.65 -2.37 5.78
N LEU A 24 -17.32 -2.30 5.69
CA LEU A 24 -16.50 -1.27 6.31
C LEU A 24 -16.12 -0.19 5.28
N THR A 25 -16.05 1.05 5.75
CA THR A 25 -15.32 2.11 5.04
C THR A 25 -13.81 1.82 5.07
N MET A 26 -13.03 2.51 4.22
CA MET A 26 -11.57 2.32 4.19
C MET A 26 -10.90 2.67 5.53
N SER A 27 -11.37 3.71 6.21
CA SER A 27 -10.88 4.09 7.53
C SER A 27 -11.25 3.09 8.62
N GLU A 28 -12.50 2.59 8.62
CA GLU A 28 -12.93 1.53 9.54
C GLU A 28 -12.13 0.23 9.29
N ALA A 29 -11.88 -0.13 8.04
CA ALA A 29 -11.08 -1.31 7.69
C ALA A 29 -9.65 -1.20 8.22
N ALA A 30 -9.00 -0.03 8.11
CA ALA A 30 -7.66 0.19 8.65
C ALA A 30 -7.60 0.07 10.19
N ALA A 31 -8.66 0.53 10.87
CA ALA A 31 -8.75 0.50 12.33
C ALA A 31 -9.33 -0.80 12.90
N HIS A 32 -9.87 -1.70 12.06
CA HIS A 32 -10.51 -2.93 12.52
C HIS A 32 -9.52 -3.80 13.34
N PRO A 33 -9.91 -4.35 14.50
CA PRO A 33 -8.98 -5.04 15.42
C PRO A 33 -8.13 -6.12 14.75
N HIS A 34 -8.74 -6.93 13.86
CA HIS A 34 -8.02 -7.95 13.11
C HIS A 34 -6.93 -7.37 12.18
N ASN A 35 -7.18 -6.21 11.57
CA ASN A 35 -6.23 -5.58 10.67
C ASN A 35 -5.12 -4.86 11.43
N VAL A 36 -5.44 -4.24 12.58
CA VAL A 36 -4.44 -3.63 13.48
C VAL A 36 -3.47 -4.70 14.00
N GLU A 37 -3.99 -5.78 14.58
CA GLU A 37 -3.20 -6.88 15.13
C GLU A 37 -2.23 -7.46 14.09
N ARG A 38 -2.69 -7.57 12.85
CA ARG A 38 -1.94 -8.20 11.77
C ARG A 38 -1.07 -7.24 10.97
N LYS A 39 -1.08 -5.95 11.31
CA LYS A 39 -0.47 -4.88 10.51
C LYS A 39 -0.91 -4.96 9.04
N THR A 40 -2.21 -5.25 8.87
CA THR A 40 -3.09 -4.93 7.73
C THR A 40 -2.56 -3.85 6.78
N PHE A 41 -2.56 -2.68 7.37
CA PHE A 41 -2.20 -1.41 6.81
C PHE A 41 -1.11 -0.81 7.69
N ILE A 42 -0.21 -0.07 7.07
CA ILE A 42 0.96 0.54 7.69
C ILE A 42 1.07 1.98 7.24
N ASP A 43 1.61 2.83 8.10
CA ASP A 43 2.00 4.18 7.74
C ASP A 43 3.38 4.15 7.09
N VAL A 44 3.49 4.74 5.90
CA VAL A 44 4.76 4.95 5.23
C VAL A 44 4.82 6.41 4.80
N ASN A 45 5.72 7.16 5.42
CA ASN A 45 5.89 8.59 5.20
C ASN A 45 4.60 9.40 5.41
N GLY A 46 3.79 9.07 6.43
CA GLY A 46 2.54 9.76 6.75
C GLY A 46 1.34 9.32 5.90
N HIS A 47 1.50 8.28 5.09
CA HIS A 47 0.44 7.72 4.25
C HIS A 47 0.10 6.31 4.70
N MET A 48 -1.15 6.12 5.13
CA MET A 48 -1.71 4.80 5.40
C MET A 48 -1.91 4.02 4.10
N GLN A 49 -1.24 2.88 3.98
CA GLN A 49 -1.33 2.00 2.82
C GLN A 49 -1.29 0.51 3.23
N PRO A 50 -1.74 -0.43 2.38
CA PRO A 50 -1.61 -1.85 2.66
C PRO A 50 -0.16 -2.27 2.89
N ALA A 51 0.08 -3.15 3.87
CA ALA A 51 1.36 -3.82 3.99
C ALA A 51 1.57 -4.83 2.83
N PRO A 52 2.83 -5.16 2.48
CA PRO A 52 3.10 -6.16 1.46
C PRO A 52 2.40 -7.50 1.75
N ALA A 53 1.78 -8.07 0.71
CA ALA A 53 1.07 -9.34 0.78
C ALA A 53 1.51 -10.29 -0.36
N PRO A 54 1.54 -11.61 -0.13
CA PRO A 54 1.18 -12.32 1.11
C PRO A 54 2.28 -12.22 2.19
N ARG A 55 1.94 -12.60 3.43
CA ARG A 55 2.93 -12.76 4.51
C ARG A 55 3.65 -14.10 4.35
N PHE A 56 4.94 -14.07 4.05
CA PHE A 56 5.76 -15.27 3.93
C PHE A 56 6.40 -15.64 5.28
N SER A 57 6.51 -16.95 5.56
CA SER A 57 7.09 -17.45 6.81
C SER A 57 8.63 -17.40 6.85
N ARG A 58 9.30 -17.42 5.69
CA ARG A 58 10.77 -17.44 5.59
C ARG A 58 11.40 -16.08 5.32
N THR A 59 10.75 -15.25 4.52
CA THR A 59 11.30 -13.96 4.05
C THR A 59 10.31 -12.84 4.35
N THR A 60 10.73 -11.83 5.09
CA THR A 60 9.86 -10.69 5.38
C THR A 60 10.07 -9.62 4.31
N PRO A 61 9.03 -9.22 3.55
CA PRO A 61 9.16 -8.11 2.62
C PRO A 61 9.36 -6.79 3.39
N GLU A 62 10.31 -6.00 2.94
CA GLU A 62 10.62 -4.69 3.52
C GLU A 62 10.25 -3.57 2.55
N ILE A 63 9.72 -2.47 3.08
CA ILE A 63 9.55 -1.23 2.31
C ILE A 63 10.83 -0.42 2.48
N SER A 64 11.71 -0.53 1.49
CA SER A 64 13.07 0.02 1.58
C SER A 64 13.20 1.45 1.08
N ARG A 65 12.22 1.97 0.33
CA ARG A 65 12.26 3.30 -0.29
C ARG A 65 10.86 3.93 -0.36
N PRO A 66 10.74 5.27 -0.29
CA PRO A 66 9.50 5.97 -0.61
C PRO A 66 9.14 5.82 -2.10
N SER A 67 7.90 6.17 -2.44
CA SER A 67 7.48 6.33 -3.84
C SER A 67 8.37 7.33 -4.56
N ALA A 68 8.84 6.99 -5.75
CA ALA A 68 9.68 7.87 -6.56
C ALA A 68 8.88 9.03 -7.15
N HIS A 69 9.48 10.22 -7.20
CA HIS A 69 8.98 11.32 -8.01
C HIS A 69 9.28 11.08 -9.50
N ALA A 70 8.45 11.67 -10.37
CA ALA A 70 8.67 11.60 -11.81
C ALA A 70 10.03 12.23 -12.16
N GLY A 71 10.91 11.45 -12.78
CA GLY A 71 12.26 11.89 -13.15
C GLY A 71 13.34 11.70 -12.08
N GLN A 72 13.00 11.26 -10.87
CA GLN A 72 13.94 11.17 -9.74
C GLN A 72 15.17 10.30 -10.04
N HIS A 73 14.99 9.20 -10.77
CA HIS A 73 16.05 8.22 -11.04
C HIS A 73 16.42 8.13 -12.54
N THR A 74 16.01 9.11 -13.37
CA THR A 74 16.18 9.01 -14.84
C THR A 74 17.65 8.85 -15.23
N ALA A 75 18.53 9.68 -14.70
CA ALA A 75 19.94 9.64 -15.09
C ALA A 75 20.67 8.41 -14.53
N GLU A 76 20.26 7.92 -13.34
CA GLU A 76 20.76 6.67 -12.74
C GLU A 76 20.44 5.49 -13.64
N VAL A 77 19.15 5.29 -13.92
CA VAL A 77 18.66 4.14 -14.71
C VAL A 77 19.22 4.14 -16.13
N LEU A 78 19.29 5.31 -16.81
CA LEU A 78 19.86 5.38 -18.16
C LEU A 78 21.34 4.97 -18.19
N ARG A 79 22.11 5.32 -17.16
CA ARG A 79 23.52 4.92 -17.06
C ARG A 79 23.66 3.44 -16.72
N GLU A 80 22.83 2.92 -15.82
CA GLU A 80 22.81 1.48 -15.49
C GLU A 80 22.48 0.62 -16.71
N TRP A 81 21.61 1.11 -17.60
CA TRP A 81 21.28 0.44 -18.86
C TRP A 81 22.36 0.58 -19.95
N GLY A 82 23.41 1.36 -19.70
CA GLY A 82 24.48 1.59 -20.69
C GLY A 82 24.09 2.52 -21.83
N VAL A 83 23.07 3.38 -21.64
CA VAL A 83 22.70 4.38 -22.64
C VAL A 83 23.82 5.40 -22.79
N ALA A 84 24.34 5.54 -24.01
CA ALA A 84 25.35 6.55 -24.30
C ALA A 84 24.75 7.96 -24.29
N ASN A 85 25.57 8.97 -24.02
CA ASN A 85 25.21 10.40 -24.12
C ASN A 85 24.01 10.81 -23.26
N VAL A 86 23.87 10.24 -22.05
CA VAL A 86 22.76 10.57 -21.12
C VAL A 86 22.63 12.08 -20.90
N ASP A 87 23.75 12.80 -20.73
CA ASP A 87 23.71 14.23 -20.47
C ASP A 87 23.16 15.03 -21.67
N ALA A 88 23.38 14.55 -22.90
CA ALA A 88 22.80 15.14 -24.11
C ALA A 88 21.28 14.88 -24.20
N LEU A 89 20.81 13.71 -23.76
CA LEU A 89 19.38 13.39 -23.67
C LEU A 89 18.67 14.28 -22.64
N LEU A 90 19.33 14.56 -21.51
CA LEU A 90 18.82 15.50 -20.52
C LEU A 90 18.81 16.94 -21.05
N ALA A 91 19.90 17.38 -21.68
CA ALA A 91 20.03 18.74 -22.22
C ALA A 91 19.03 19.04 -23.35
N SER A 92 18.75 18.04 -24.20
CA SER A 92 17.76 18.14 -25.29
C SER A 92 16.31 18.07 -24.80
N GLY A 93 16.07 17.69 -23.54
CA GLY A 93 14.73 17.46 -23.01
C GLY A 93 14.07 16.14 -23.46
N ALA A 94 14.79 15.30 -24.20
CA ALA A 94 14.33 13.96 -24.57
C ALA A 94 14.19 13.04 -23.34
N ALA A 95 14.96 13.30 -22.29
CA ALA A 95 14.82 12.73 -20.96
C ALA A 95 14.76 13.84 -19.90
N LYS A 96 14.07 13.59 -18.79
CA LYS A 96 13.99 14.56 -17.67
C LYS A 96 14.51 13.94 -16.38
N GLN A 97 15.47 14.62 -15.77
CA GLN A 97 15.88 14.40 -14.40
C GLN A 97 15.15 15.42 -13.52
N ALA A 98 14.53 14.96 -12.42
CA ALA A 98 13.93 15.83 -11.42
C ALA A 98 15.00 16.56 -10.60
#